data_AF-A0A7X6I6F6-F1
#
_entry.id   AF-A0A7X6I6F6-F1
#
_cell.length_a   1.000
_cell.length_b   1.000
_cell.length_c   1.000
_cell.angle_alpha   90.00
_cell.angle_beta   90.00
_cell.angle_gamma   90.00
#
_symmetry.space_group_name_H-M   'P 1'
#
loop_
_entity.id
_entity.type
_entity.pdbx_description
1 polymer ?
#
loop_
_entity_poly.entity_id
_entity_poly.type
_entity_poly.pdbx_seq_one_letter_code
_entity_poly.pdbx_strand_id
1 'polypeptide(L)' 'MSSIVSRSRSLAAEEDGAQVIEYALIVAVVALGLLLALQPLADSGWWGTFLTRLSNCFTGTCA' A
#
# COMPACT_ATOMS: atom_id res chain seq x y z
N MET A 1 5.01 5.71 12.64
CA MET A 1 4.93 6.48 11.38
C MET A 1 6.28 6.96 10.84
N SER A 2 7.38 6.93 11.62
CA SER A 2 8.72 7.36 11.18
C SER A 2 9.53 6.30 10.43
N SER A 3 9.18 5.01 10.56
CA SER A 3 9.94 3.87 10.03
C SER A 3 9.63 3.52 8.56
N ILE A 4 8.49 3.97 8.03
CA ILE A 4 8.12 3.75 6.62
C ILE A 4 8.72 4.86 5.75
N VAL A 5 8.70 6.10 6.27
CA VAL A 5 9.34 7.27 5.64
C VAL A 5 10.86 7.11 5.54
N SER A 6 11.49 6.45 6.52
CA SER A 6 12.93 6.15 6.45
C SER A 6 13.27 5.08 5.40
N ARG A 7 12.33 4.19 5.06
CA ARG A 7 12.52 3.13 4.05
C ARG A 7 12.24 3.60 2.62
N SER A 8 11.30 4.51 2.41
CA SER A 8 11.14 5.17 1.10
C SER A 8 12.34 6.04 0.74
N ARG A 9 13.09 6.53 1.74
CA ARG A 9 14.33 7.28 1.52
C ARG A 9 15.51 6.41 1.08
N SER A 10 15.53 5.11 1.42
CA SER A 10 16.55 4.18 0.91
C SER A 10 16.24 3.70 -0.51
N LEU A 11 14.96 3.61 -0.90
CA LEU A 11 14.56 3.32 -2.29
C LEU A 11 14.91 4.44 -3.29
N ALA A 12 15.07 5.68 -2.81
CA ALA A 12 15.44 6.83 -3.63
C ALA A 12 16.96 7.06 -3.71
N ALA A 13 17.78 6.27 -2.99
CA ALA A 13 19.24 6.42 -2.93
C ALA A 13 19.99 5.46 -3.88
N GLU A 14 19.26 4.63 -4.63
CA GLU A 14 19.81 3.63 -5.55
C GLU A 14 19.62 4.12 -7.00
N GLU A 15 20.53 4.99 -7.45
CA GLU A 15 20.47 5.75 -8.73
C GLU A 15 20.60 4.87 -10.00
N ASP A 16 20.83 3.55 -9.88
CA ASP A 16 20.82 2.60 -11.00
C ASP A 16 19.47 1.86 -11.21
N GLY A 17 18.47 2.13 -10.35
CA GLY A 17 17.13 1.51 -10.41
C GLY A 17 16.02 2.40 -10.99
N ALA A 18 16.37 3.59 -11.51
CA ALA A 18 15.42 4.64 -11.90
C ALA A 18 14.35 4.18 -12.92
N GLN A 19 14.65 3.18 -13.76
CA GLN A 19 13.71 2.65 -14.75
C GLN A 19 12.69 1.66 -14.16
N VAL A 20 13.02 0.96 -13.07
CA VAL A 20 12.11 0.01 -12.41
C VAL A 20 11.05 0.74 -11.59
N ILE A 21 11.40 1.91 -11.05
CA ILE A 21 10.52 2.75 -10.24
C ILE A 21 9.38 3.35 -11.09
N GLU A 22 9.63 3.70 -12.35
CA GLU A 22 8.60 4.24 -13.24
C GLU A 22 7.46 3.24 -13.49
N TYR A 23 7.80 1.99 -13.79
CA TYR A 23 6.79 0.95 -14.03
C TYR A 23 6.18 0.41 -12.72
N ALA A 24 6.93 0.36 -11.62
CA ALA A 24 6.41 -0.05 -10.32
C ALA A 24 5.33 0.91 -9.80
N LEU A 25 5.49 2.22 -10.04
CA LEU A 25 4.50 3.22 -9.65
C LEU A 25 3.18 3.04 -10.41
N ILE A 26 3.24 2.73 -11.70
CA ILE A 26 2.06 2.47 -12.53
C ILE A 26 1.29 1.25 -12.00
N VAL A 27 2.00 0.15 -11.72
CA VAL A 27 1.39 -1.07 -11.16
C VAL A 27 0.77 -0.80 -9.79
N ALA A 28 1.43 -0.02 -8.93
CA ALA A 28 0.91 0.35 -7.61
C ALA A 28 -0.39 1.17 -7.70
N VAL A 29 -0.44 2.17 -8.58
CA VAL A 29 -1.64 3.01 -8.79
C VAL A 29 -2.78 2.19 -9.40
N VAL A 30 -2.49 1.34 -10.39
CA VAL A 30 -3.50 0.45 -11.01
C VAL A 30 -4.05 -0.55 -10.01
N ALA A 31 -3.19 -1.16 -9.18
CA ALA A 31 -3.60 -2.10 -8.14
C ALA A 31 -4.48 -1.42 -7.08
N LEU A 32 -4.12 -0.20 -6.65
CA LEU A 32 -4.93 0.58 -5.71
C LEU A 32 -6.29 0.98 -6.32
N GLY A 33 -6.30 1.42 -7.58
CA GLY A 33 -7.53 1.74 -8.31
C GLY A 33 -8.46 0.53 -8.45
N LEU A 34 -7.89 -0.65 -8.76
CA LEU A 34 -8.65 -1.89 -8.85
C LEU A 34 -9.19 -2.34 -7.48
N LEU A 35 -8.43 -2.11 -6.40
CA LEU A 35 -8.87 -2.38 -5.03
C LEU A 35 -10.11 -1.57 -4.66
N LEU A 36 -10.11 -0.28 -5.00
CA LEU A 36 -11.25 0.63 -4.77
C LEU A 36 -12.45 0.25 -5.64
N ALA A 37 -12.22 -0.15 -6.89
CA ALA A 37 -13.29 -0.58 -7.80
C ALA A 37 -13.98 -1.88 -7.35
N LEU A 38 -13.24 -2.81 -6.74
CA LEU A 38 -13.79 -4.07 -6.22
C LEU A 38 -14.33 -3.96 -4.78
N GLN A 39 -14.09 -2.83 -4.09
CA GLN A 39 -14.59 -2.57 -2.74
C GLN A 39 -16.08 -2.90 -2.53
N PRO A 40 -17.03 -2.45 -3.39
CA PRO A 40 -18.46 -2.74 -3.19
C PRO A 40 -18.82 -4.22 -3.33
N LEU A 41 -18.00 -5.00 -4.05
CA LEU A 41 -18.16 -6.45 -4.17
C LEU A 41 -17.55 -7.20 -2.98
N ALA A 42 -16.51 -6.61 -2.39
CA ALA A 42 -15.77 -7.18 -1.27
C ALA A 42 -16.40 -6.82 0.09
N ASP A 43 -17.32 -5.85 0.16
CA ASP A 43 -18.07 -5.43 1.36
C ASP A 43 -18.89 -6.56 2.06
N SER A 44 -18.85 -7.79 1.53
CA SER A 44 -19.30 -9.00 2.23
C SER A 44 -18.36 -9.39 3.39
N GLY A 45 -18.30 -8.55 4.42
CA GLY A 45 -17.84 -8.87 5.79
C GLY A 45 -16.33 -9.10 5.99
N TRP A 46 -15.71 -9.99 5.24
CA TRP A 46 -14.32 -10.41 5.47
C TRP A 46 -13.30 -9.35 5.01
N TRP A 47 -13.57 -8.69 3.89
CA TRP A 47 -12.70 -7.65 3.34
C TRP A 47 -12.72 -6.36 4.17
N GLY A 48 -13.90 -5.93 4.61
CA GLY A 48 -14.04 -4.79 5.52
C GLY A 48 -13.28 -5.02 6.83
N THR A 49 -13.39 -6.22 7.40
CA THR A 49 -12.65 -6.59 8.62
C THR A 49 -11.13 -6.59 8.40
N PHE A 50 -10.68 -7.08 7.23
CA PHE A 50 -9.28 -7.04 6.85
C PHE A 50 -8.77 -5.60 6.70
N LEU A 51 -9.51 -4.71 6.02
CA LEU A 51 -9.16 -3.29 5.89
C LEU A 51 -9.12 -2.58 7.24
N THR A 52 -10.08 -2.85 8.13
CA THR A 52 -10.08 -2.30 9.49
C THR A 52 -8.86 -2.76 10.27
N ARG A 53 -8.49 -4.05 10.19
CA ARG A 53 -7.25 -4.55 10.81
C ARG A 53 -6.00 -3.93 10.21
N LEU A 54 -5.95 -3.80 8.88
CA LEU A 54 -4.83 -3.18 8.19
C LEU A 54 -4.68 -1.71 8.62
N SER A 55 -5.79 -0.96 8.67
CA SER A 55 -5.82 0.42 9.16
C SER A 55 -5.36 0.53 10.61
N ASN A 56 -5.84 -0.35 11.48
CA ASN A 56 -5.41 -0.42 12.89
C ASN A 56 -3.92 -0.77 13.03
N CYS A 57 -3.38 -1.63 12.16
CA CYS A 57 -1.94 -1.92 12.13
C CYS A 57 -1.12 -0.71 11.70
N PHE A 58 -1.60 0.06 10.72
CA PHE A 58 -0.95 1.29 10.30
C PHE A 58 -1.01 2.39 11.37
N THR A 59 -2.06 2.41 12.20
CA THR A 59 -2.21 3.36 13.33
C THR A 59 -1.57 2.86 14.64
N GLY A 60 -1.01 1.65 14.65
CA GLY A 60 -0.20 1.11 15.75
C GLY A 60 -0.98 0.34 16.81
N THR A 61 -2.22 -0.04 16.55
CA THR A 61 -3.13 -0.74 17.48
C THR A 61 -3.34 -2.21 17.12
N CYS A 62 -2.34 -2.86 16.51
CA CYS A 62 -2.43 -4.27 16.18
C CYS A 62 -1.98 -5.17 17.34
N ALA A 63 -2.94 -5.94 17.86
CA ALA A 63 -2.76 -7.07 18.77
C ALA A 63 -3.27 -8.36 18.10
#